data_AF-A0A1I6BLR7-F1
#
_entry.id   AF-A0A1I6BLR7-F1
#
_cell.length_a   1.000
_cell.length_b   1.000
_cell.length_c   1.000
_cell.angle_alpha   90.00
_cell.angle_beta   90.00
_cell.angle_gamma   90.00
#
_symmetry.space_group_name_H-M   'P 1'
#
loop_
_entity.id
_entity.type
_entity.pdbx_description
1 polymer ?
#
loop_
_entity_poly.entity_id
_entity_poly.type
_entity_poly.pdbx_seq_one_letter_code
_entity_poly.pdbx_strand_id
1 'polypeptide(L)'
;MIWTPGREDRVDGMPTAGQWRQLSVVPEKREVFGYDLYFREGWADVLSVFGGAATRVLGGLAMLVVKPDAVVGRRLGPIMDYLADNGFVPVAATRFGYTRHSMREVWRYDWHIYTVDRLQLCTFWYLANDVLLFLARDVRPVAGLPATVRLCELKGVGDPAQRRPHQLRTKLNPPNRILNFVHVGDEPADIVRELTIFLDRPERLRFLEGLRAHLAEDRRAQARAEIAAIEADCPAHDLDIDATLARLAPTAGEAAVSRLRDVVEGGDRISWDELSELVPFEKADRWDVIVTASFVVHNERPVPHALLPAVSTEAWTAQAR
;
A
#
# COMPACT_ATOMS: atom_id res chain seq x y z
N MET A 1 24.70 -1.26 -24.34
CA MET A 1 25.29 -2.43 -23.63
C MET A 1 24.25 -2.86 -22.62
N ILE A 2 23.56 -3.97 -22.86
CA ILE A 2 22.52 -4.51 -21.98
C ILE A 2 23.25 -5.30 -20.90
N TRP A 3 23.06 -4.94 -19.62
CA TRP A 3 23.62 -5.67 -18.50
C TRP A 3 23.02 -7.08 -18.48
N THR A 4 23.85 -8.10 -18.29
CA THR A 4 23.42 -9.50 -18.22
C THR A 4 23.41 -9.91 -16.75
N PRO A 5 22.27 -10.36 -16.19
CA PRO A 5 22.24 -10.90 -14.84
C PRO A 5 23.23 -12.08 -14.74
N GLY A 6 24.23 -11.99 -13.85
CA GLY A 6 25.20 -13.07 -13.61
C GLY A 6 26.67 -12.67 -13.60
N ARG A 7 27.04 -11.42 -13.89
CA ARG A 7 28.39 -10.94 -13.55
C ARG A 7 28.49 -10.64 -12.05
N GLU A 8 29.59 -11.09 -11.44
CA GLU A 8 29.94 -10.85 -10.04
C GLU A 8 30.34 -9.39 -9.75
N ASP A 9 30.26 -8.49 -10.74
CA ASP A 9 30.50 -7.08 -10.52
C ASP A 9 29.30 -6.46 -9.79
N ARG A 10 29.54 -6.02 -8.55
CA ARG A 10 28.69 -5.06 -7.85
C ARG A 10 28.71 -3.72 -8.59
N VAL A 11 28.21 -3.65 -9.81
CA VAL A 11 27.94 -2.37 -10.45
C VAL A 11 26.90 -1.69 -9.55
N ASP A 12 27.34 -0.62 -8.89
CA ASP A 12 26.55 0.19 -7.95
C ASP A 12 26.03 -0.54 -6.70
N GLY A 13 26.72 -1.60 -6.24
CA GLY A 13 26.39 -2.24 -4.96
C GLY A 13 25.14 -3.13 -4.99
N MET A 14 24.67 -3.54 -6.17
CA MET A 14 23.48 -4.39 -6.33
C MET A 14 23.52 -5.73 -5.58
N PRO A 15 22.36 -6.32 -5.24
CA PRO A 15 22.33 -7.58 -4.49
C PRO A 15 23.00 -8.71 -5.27
N THR A 16 23.76 -9.55 -4.57
CA THR A 16 24.26 -10.81 -5.14
C THR A 16 23.11 -11.78 -5.41
N ALA A 17 23.34 -12.82 -6.20
CA ALA A 17 22.35 -13.87 -6.43
C ALA A 17 21.81 -14.49 -5.13
N GLY A 18 22.66 -14.64 -4.11
CA GLY A 18 22.27 -15.12 -2.79
C GLY A 18 21.40 -14.14 -2.00
N GLN A 19 21.68 -12.84 -2.13
CA GLN A 19 20.85 -11.80 -1.52
C GLN A 19 19.51 -11.65 -2.23
N TRP A 20 19.47 -11.71 -3.56
CA TRP A 20 18.22 -11.70 -4.33
C TRP A 20 17.25 -12.80 -3.92
N ARG A 21 17.75 -14.01 -3.66
CA ARG A 21 16.91 -15.10 -3.12
C ARG A 21 16.29 -14.76 -1.76
N GLN A 22 16.95 -13.94 -0.95
CA GLN A 22 16.41 -13.48 0.34
C GLN A 22 15.49 -12.26 0.21
N LEU A 23 15.46 -11.61 -0.96
CA LEU A 23 14.69 -10.40 -1.19
C LEU A 23 13.38 -10.65 -1.95
N SER A 24 13.38 -11.59 -2.89
CA SER A 24 12.19 -11.98 -3.63
C SER A 24 12.30 -13.44 -4.08
N VAL A 25 11.21 -14.20 -4.11
CA VAL A 25 11.13 -15.53 -4.73
C VAL A 25 10.71 -15.48 -6.20
N VAL A 26 10.17 -14.35 -6.66
CA VAL A 26 9.65 -14.19 -8.02
C VAL A 26 10.77 -13.82 -8.99
N PRO A 27 11.20 -14.71 -9.91
CA PRO A 27 12.32 -14.45 -10.80
C PRO A 27 12.16 -13.18 -11.66
N GLU A 28 10.96 -12.95 -12.18
CA GLU A 28 10.61 -11.80 -13.01
C GLU A 28 10.72 -10.49 -12.21
N LYS A 29 10.34 -10.51 -10.92
CA LYS A 29 10.50 -9.35 -10.04
C LYS A 29 11.99 -9.06 -9.82
N ARG A 30 12.83 -10.08 -9.60
CA ARG A 30 14.30 -9.89 -9.44
C ARG A 30 14.91 -9.27 -10.67
N GLU A 31 14.50 -9.71 -11.86
CA GLU A 31 14.98 -9.14 -13.12
C GLU A 31 14.59 -7.67 -13.22
N VAL A 32 13.30 -7.36 -13.09
CA VAL A 32 12.79 -6.00 -13.24
C VAL A 32 13.36 -5.05 -12.17
N PHE A 33 13.39 -5.46 -10.90
CA PHE A 33 13.95 -4.64 -9.81
C PHE A 33 15.48 -4.51 -9.92
N GLY A 34 16.14 -5.44 -10.62
CA GLY A 34 17.56 -5.32 -10.98
C GLY A 34 17.86 -4.07 -11.81
N TYR A 35 16.88 -3.54 -12.54
CA TYR A 35 17.01 -2.31 -13.34
C TYR A 35 16.22 -1.12 -12.78
N ASP A 36 15.45 -1.31 -11.71
CA ASP A 36 14.59 -0.27 -11.12
C ASP A 36 15.44 0.75 -10.33
N LEU A 37 15.28 2.03 -10.65
CA LEU A 37 16.06 3.11 -10.04
C LEU A 37 15.81 3.22 -8.53
N TYR A 38 14.56 3.05 -8.09
CA TYR A 38 14.16 3.18 -6.70
C TYR A 38 14.68 2.01 -5.87
N PHE A 39 14.70 0.82 -6.45
CA PHE A 39 15.35 -0.31 -5.81
C PHE A 39 16.86 -0.11 -5.70
N ARG A 40 17.54 0.32 -6.77
CA ARG A 40 19.01 0.54 -6.78
C ARG A 40 19.45 1.54 -5.70
N GLU A 41 18.82 2.70 -5.64
CA GLU A 41 19.14 3.73 -4.65
C GLU A 41 18.79 3.28 -3.22
N GLY A 42 17.62 2.67 -3.04
CA GLY A 42 17.19 2.15 -1.74
C GLY A 42 18.12 1.08 -1.20
N TRP A 43 18.56 0.18 -2.07
CA TRP A 43 19.47 -0.90 -1.71
C TRP A 43 20.84 -0.36 -1.27
N ALA A 44 21.37 0.66 -1.97
CA ALA A 44 22.61 1.32 -1.57
C ALA A 44 22.51 1.94 -0.18
N ASP A 45 21.40 2.63 0.13
CA ASP A 45 21.18 3.23 1.44
C ASP A 45 20.99 2.16 2.54
N VAL A 46 20.21 1.10 2.27
CA VAL A 46 20.05 -0.04 3.19
C VAL A 46 21.40 -0.70 3.50
N LEU A 47 22.24 -0.92 2.48
CA LEU A 47 23.59 -1.45 2.68
C LEU A 47 24.47 -0.49 3.49
N SER A 48 24.36 0.83 3.28
CA SER A 48 25.13 1.80 4.03
C SER A 48 24.80 1.79 5.53
N VAL A 49 23.54 1.52 5.89
CA VAL A 49 23.06 1.52 7.28
C VAL A 49 23.25 0.16 7.96
N PHE A 50 22.93 -0.93 7.26
CA PHE A 50 22.89 -2.28 7.85
C PHE A 50 24.05 -3.18 7.43
N GLY A 51 24.84 -2.80 6.42
CA GLY A 51 25.96 -3.58 5.91
C GLY A 51 25.57 -5.02 5.58
N GLY A 52 26.37 -5.98 6.05
CA GLY A 52 26.13 -7.41 5.85
C GLY A 52 24.85 -7.95 6.51
N ALA A 53 24.21 -7.18 7.40
CA ALA A 53 22.96 -7.57 8.04
C ALA A 53 21.69 -7.23 7.23
N ALA A 54 21.81 -6.51 6.11
CA ALA A 54 20.69 -5.95 5.35
C ALA A 54 19.55 -6.95 5.09
N THR A 55 19.84 -8.09 4.45
CA THR A 55 18.81 -9.08 4.10
C THR A 55 18.16 -9.73 5.32
N ARG A 56 18.95 -10.00 6.38
CA ARG A 56 18.45 -10.53 7.65
C ARG A 56 17.49 -9.56 8.33
N VAL A 57 17.84 -8.27 8.34
CA VAL A 57 16.99 -7.22 8.91
C VAL A 57 15.69 -7.11 8.11
N LEU A 58 15.78 -6.96 6.78
CA LEU A 58 14.60 -6.87 5.91
C LEU A 58 13.69 -8.11 6.01
N GLY A 59 14.25 -9.31 6.10
CA GLY A 59 13.48 -10.54 6.26
C GLY A 59 12.67 -10.61 7.56
N GLY A 60 13.11 -9.93 8.61
CA GLY A 60 12.41 -9.84 9.90
C GLY A 60 11.39 -8.71 10.00
N LEU A 61 11.27 -7.87 8.96
CA LEU A 61 10.40 -6.70 8.93
C LEU A 61 9.18 -6.93 8.05
N ALA A 62 8.04 -6.43 8.51
CA ALA A 62 6.82 -6.28 7.76
C ALA A 62 6.55 -4.80 7.54
N MET A 63 6.28 -4.41 6.30
CA MET A 63 5.95 -3.03 5.94
C MET A 63 4.46 -2.89 5.69
N LEU A 64 3.86 -1.88 6.31
CA LEU A 64 2.45 -1.55 6.15
C LEU A 64 2.33 -0.05 5.88
N VAL A 65 1.56 0.33 4.86
CA VAL A 65 1.12 1.70 4.64
C VAL A 65 -0.40 1.75 4.84
N VAL A 66 -0.85 2.62 5.74
CA VAL A 66 -2.28 2.91 5.93
C VAL A 66 -2.68 4.01 4.96
N LYS A 67 -3.60 3.68 4.07
CA LYS A 67 -4.05 4.54 2.96
C LYS A 67 -4.93 5.68 3.47
N PRO A 68 -5.19 6.72 2.65
CA PRO A 68 -5.94 7.89 3.09
C PRO A 68 -7.32 7.57 3.66
N ASP A 69 -8.01 6.57 3.09
CA ASP A 69 -9.33 6.10 3.53
C ASP A 69 -9.29 5.48 4.93
N ALA A 70 -8.18 4.85 5.32
CA ALA A 70 -8.03 4.36 6.68
C ALA A 70 -7.96 5.51 7.69
N VAL A 71 -7.31 6.62 7.32
CA VAL A 71 -7.12 7.79 8.19
C VAL A 71 -8.46 8.44 8.48
N VAL A 72 -9.20 8.83 7.44
CA VAL A 72 -10.51 9.48 7.64
C VAL A 72 -11.54 8.52 8.24
N GLY A 73 -11.45 7.22 7.90
CA GLY A 73 -12.31 6.17 8.44
C GLY A 73 -11.94 5.69 9.85
N ARG A 74 -10.93 6.29 10.50
CA ARG A 74 -10.45 5.95 11.86
C ARG A 74 -10.14 4.46 12.04
N ARG A 75 -9.48 3.88 11.05
CA ARG A 75 -9.14 2.45 11.00
C ARG A 75 -7.76 2.12 11.55
N LEU A 76 -6.93 3.12 11.87
CA LEU A 76 -5.54 2.91 12.26
C LEU A 76 -5.41 2.22 13.62
N GLY A 77 -6.25 2.58 14.59
CA GLY A 77 -6.33 1.89 15.88
C GLY A 77 -6.62 0.38 15.73
N PRO A 78 -7.73 0.00 15.09
CA PRO A 78 -8.04 -1.41 14.80
C PRO A 78 -6.95 -2.15 14.01
N ILE A 79 -6.30 -1.49 13.05
CA ILE A 79 -5.15 -2.05 12.32
C ILE A 79 -4.01 -2.36 13.29
N MET A 80 -3.67 -1.42 14.17
CA MET A 80 -2.60 -1.58 15.16
C MET A 80 -2.87 -2.71 16.15
N ASP A 81 -4.10 -2.85 16.62
CA ASP A 81 -4.49 -3.93 17.51
C ASP A 81 -4.41 -5.29 16.78
N TYR A 82 -4.87 -5.35 15.52
CA TYR A 82 -4.72 -6.55 14.70
C TYR A 82 -3.26 -6.96 14.49
N LEU A 83 -2.36 -6.00 14.23
CA LEU A 83 -0.92 -6.27 14.11
C LEU A 83 -0.36 -6.87 15.40
N ALA A 84 -0.71 -6.30 16.55
CA ALA A 84 -0.26 -6.77 17.85
C ALA A 84 -0.76 -8.19 18.15
N ASP A 85 -2.05 -8.48 17.91
CA ASP A 85 -2.64 -9.81 18.06
C ASP A 85 -2.00 -10.83 17.10
N ASN A 86 -1.53 -10.33 15.96
CA ASN A 86 -0.79 -11.10 14.97
C ASN A 86 0.73 -11.10 15.22
N GLY A 87 1.23 -10.61 16.36
CA GLY A 87 2.64 -10.74 16.74
C GLY A 87 3.58 -9.86 15.90
N PHE A 88 3.06 -8.76 15.38
CA PHE A 88 3.85 -7.71 14.76
C PHE A 88 4.00 -6.55 15.74
N VAL A 89 5.25 -6.20 16.05
CA VAL A 89 5.60 -5.11 16.97
C VAL A 89 6.20 -3.97 16.14
N PRO A 90 5.56 -2.80 16.08
CA PRO A 90 6.14 -1.62 15.45
C PRO A 90 7.52 -1.30 16.00
N VAL A 91 8.45 -1.02 15.09
CA VAL A 91 9.83 -0.60 15.39
C VAL A 91 10.16 0.75 14.76
N ALA A 92 9.41 1.15 13.73
CA ALA A 92 9.51 2.47 13.14
C ALA A 92 8.16 2.89 12.53
N ALA A 93 7.89 4.19 12.55
CA ALA A 93 6.75 4.80 11.88
C ALA A 93 7.17 6.15 11.29
N THR A 94 6.63 6.50 10.13
CA THR A 94 6.82 7.82 9.52
C THR A 94 5.61 8.21 8.70
N ARG A 95 5.36 9.51 8.64
CA ARG A 95 4.33 10.12 7.79
C ARG A 95 4.92 10.53 6.45
N PHE A 96 4.15 10.42 5.38
CA PHE A 96 4.46 11.00 4.08
C PHE A 96 3.20 11.29 3.28
N GLY A 97 3.28 12.17 2.29
CA GLY A 97 2.22 12.45 1.33
C GLY A 97 2.51 11.80 -0.01
N TYR A 98 1.51 11.22 -0.65
CA TYR A 98 1.67 10.80 -2.05
C TYR A 98 1.77 12.02 -2.95
N THR A 99 2.49 11.86 -4.06
CA THR A 99 2.34 12.70 -5.24
C THR A 99 1.68 11.88 -6.33
N ARG A 100 1.19 12.57 -7.38
CA ARG A 100 0.74 11.89 -8.59
C ARG A 100 1.81 10.93 -9.13
N HIS A 101 3.09 11.29 -9.02
CA HIS A 101 4.19 10.48 -9.53
C HIS A 101 4.54 9.33 -8.61
N SER A 102 4.67 9.55 -7.31
CA SER A 102 5.06 8.49 -6.37
C SER A 102 4.01 7.38 -6.31
N MET A 103 2.72 7.72 -6.29
CA MET A 103 1.65 6.72 -6.40
C MET A 103 1.68 5.99 -7.77
N ARG A 104 2.11 6.62 -8.88
CA ARG A 104 2.26 5.87 -10.15
C ARG A 104 3.41 4.88 -10.09
N GLU A 105 4.48 5.22 -9.39
CA GLU A 105 5.64 4.34 -9.27
C GLU A 105 5.38 3.17 -8.33
N VAL A 106 4.70 3.34 -7.20
CA VAL A 106 4.42 2.22 -6.26
C VAL A 106 3.81 1.04 -6.99
N TRP A 107 2.71 1.27 -7.74
CA TRP A 107 1.99 0.24 -8.50
C TRP A 107 2.30 0.25 -10.00
N ARG A 108 3.52 0.65 -10.39
CA ARG A 108 3.95 0.75 -11.80
C ARG A 108 3.61 -0.48 -12.64
N TYR A 109 3.70 -1.67 -12.04
CA TYR A 109 3.48 -2.94 -12.71
C TYR A 109 2.00 -3.39 -12.72
N ASP A 110 1.14 -2.69 -11.98
CA ASP A 110 -0.30 -3.01 -11.87
C ASP A 110 -1.19 -1.99 -12.58
N TRP A 111 -0.73 -0.75 -12.78
CA TRP A 111 -1.59 0.32 -13.33
C TRP A 111 -2.22 0.01 -14.68
N HIS A 112 -1.61 -0.88 -15.47
CA HIS A 112 -2.09 -1.26 -16.80
C HIS A 112 -3.50 -1.89 -16.79
N ILE A 113 -3.96 -2.48 -15.67
CA ILE A 113 -5.29 -3.08 -15.57
C ILE A 113 -6.39 -2.06 -15.33
N TYR A 114 -6.06 -0.80 -15.03
CA TYR A 114 -7.05 0.21 -14.64
C TYR A 114 -7.36 1.18 -15.77
N THR A 115 -8.62 1.63 -15.87
CA THR A 115 -9.05 2.63 -16.85
C THR A 115 -8.50 4.03 -16.53
N VAL A 116 -8.60 4.98 -17.47
CA VAL A 116 -8.20 6.37 -17.21
C VAL A 116 -9.05 6.98 -16.08
N ASP A 117 -10.36 6.70 -16.04
CA ASP A 117 -11.25 7.17 -14.97
C ASP A 117 -10.79 6.66 -13.59
N ARG A 118 -10.41 5.38 -13.53
CA ARG A 118 -9.85 4.77 -12.33
C ARG A 118 -8.54 5.44 -11.91
N LEU A 119 -7.69 5.80 -12.86
CA LEU A 119 -6.45 6.53 -12.59
C LEU A 119 -6.72 7.95 -12.07
N GLN A 120 -7.75 8.64 -12.58
CA GLN A 120 -8.17 9.95 -12.07
C GLN A 120 -8.63 9.84 -10.62
N LEU A 121 -9.53 8.89 -10.31
CA LEU A 121 -9.95 8.58 -8.96
C LEU A 121 -8.76 8.32 -8.03
N CYS A 122 -7.83 7.44 -8.42
CA CYS A 122 -6.65 7.17 -7.61
C CYS A 122 -5.82 8.44 -7.34
N THR A 123 -5.65 9.32 -8.32
CA THR A 123 -4.95 10.61 -8.08
C THR A 123 -5.72 11.47 -7.08
N PHE A 124 -7.04 11.60 -7.28
CA PHE A 124 -7.89 12.41 -6.42
C PHE A 124 -7.95 11.89 -4.98
N TRP A 125 -7.93 10.56 -4.80
CA TRP A 125 -7.95 9.88 -3.52
C TRP A 125 -6.59 9.90 -2.80
N TYR A 126 -5.50 9.50 -3.47
CA TYR A 126 -4.18 9.41 -2.82
C TYR A 126 -3.62 10.78 -2.42
N LEU A 127 -4.09 11.86 -3.04
CA LEU A 127 -3.73 13.24 -2.69
C LEU A 127 -4.70 13.89 -1.67
N ALA A 128 -5.59 13.11 -1.04
CA ALA A 128 -6.60 13.66 -0.11
C ALA A 128 -5.99 14.07 1.24
N ASN A 129 -5.05 13.27 1.74
CA ASN A 129 -4.31 13.52 2.97
C ASN A 129 -3.03 12.67 2.99
N ASP A 130 -2.16 12.98 3.94
CA ASP A 130 -0.98 12.16 4.20
C ASP A 130 -1.34 10.76 4.70
N VAL A 131 -0.38 9.87 4.63
CA VAL A 131 -0.46 8.47 5.07
C VAL A 131 0.60 8.17 6.11
N LEU A 132 0.44 7.05 6.82
CA LEU A 132 1.47 6.51 7.71
C LEU A 132 2.06 5.23 7.15
N LEU A 133 3.39 5.15 7.18
CA LEU A 133 4.16 3.95 6.99
C LEU A 133 4.60 3.40 8.34
N PHE A 134 4.41 2.10 8.54
CA PHE A 134 4.91 1.34 9.66
C PHE A 134 5.88 0.27 9.19
N LEU A 135 6.99 0.13 9.90
CA LEU A 135 7.77 -1.09 9.90
C LEU A 135 7.58 -1.80 11.24
N ALA A 136 7.21 -3.06 11.17
CA ALA A 136 7.01 -3.91 12.34
C ALA A 136 7.91 -5.14 12.28
N ARG A 137 8.47 -5.51 13.43
CA ARG A 137 9.18 -6.78 13.59
C ARG A 137 8.19 -7.89 13.88
N ASP A 138 8.42 -9.05 13.28
CA ASP A 138 7.69 -10.26 13.62
C ASP A 138 8.28 -10.94 14.88
N VAL A 139 7.50 -11.02 15.96
CA VAL A 139 7.88 -11.73 17.19
C VAL A 139 7.45 -13.20 17.18
N ARG A 140 6.72 -13.64 16.16
CA ARG A 140 6.33 -15.04 15.94
C ARG A 140 6.72 -15.48 14.52
N PRO A 141 8.02 -15.44 14.19
CA PRO A 141 8.49 -15.73 12.85
C PRO A 141 8.20 -17.17 12.45
N VAL A 142 7.90 -17.37 11.16
CA VAL A 142 7.77 -18.69 10.54
C VAL A 142 9.07 -18.97 9.79
N ALA A 143 9.68 -20.14 10.04
CA ALA A 143 10.95 -20.51 9.41
C ALA A 143 10.84 -20.48 7.88
N GLY A 144 11.78 -19.76 7.23
CA GLY A 144 11.83 -19.62 5.79
C GLY A 144 10.84 -18.61 5.18
N LEU A 145 10.02 -17.93 5.99
CA LEU A 145 9.02 -16.98 5.52
C LEU A 145 9.34 -15.56 6.03
N PRO A 146 9.60 -14.58 5.13
CA PRO A 146 9.80 -13.20 5.55
C PRO A 146 8.56 -12.61 6.21
N ALA A 147 8.76 -11.72 7.18
CA ALA A 147 7.70 -11.11 7.96
C ALA A 147 6.67 -10.35 7.09
N THR A 148 7.11 -9.61 6.07
CA THR A 148 6.19 -8.88 5.17
C THR A 148 5.35 -9.83 4.30
N VAL A 149 5.91 -10.98 3.89
CA VAL A 149 5.19 -12.00 3.11
C VAL A 149 4.09 -12.62 3.98
N ARG A 150 4.42 -12.93 5.24
CA ARG A 150 3.44 -13.39 6.24
C ARG A 150 2.35 -12.34 6.48
N LEU A 151 2.70 -11.06 6.59
CA LEU A 151 1.72 -9.99 6.73
C LEU A 151 0.84 -9.86 5.47
N CYS A 152 1.37 -10.09 4.28
CA CYS A 152 0.58 -10.08 3.04
C CYS A 152 -0.50 -11.17 3.00
N GLU A 153 -0.21 -12.39 3.47
CA GLU A 153 -1.24 -13.44 3.60
C GLU A 153 -2.32 -13.05 4.63
N LEU A 154 -1.90 -12.45 5.75
CA LEU A 154 -2.80 -11.97 6.80
C LEU A 154 -3.62 -10.74 6.38
N LYS A 155 -3.10 -9.89 5.49
CA LYS A 155 -3.81 -8.73 4.91
C LYS A 155 -5.08 -9.20 4.22
N GLY A 156 -4.98 -10.31 3.48
CA GLY A 156 -6.04 -10.85 2.65
C GLY A 156 -6.20 -10.14 1.31
N VAL A 157 -6.90 -10.79 0.39
CA VAL A 157 -7.10 -10.33 -0.98
C VAL A 157 -8.05 -9.12 -1.06
N GLY A 158 -7.92 -8.37 -2.15
CA GLY A 158 -8.72 -7.16 -2.38
C GLY A 158 -10.20 -7.46 -2.63
N ASP A 159 -10.50 -8.59 -3.27
CA ASP A 159 -11.87 -9.05 -3.56
C ASP A 159 -12.54 -9.58 -2.28
N PRO A 160 -13.64 -8.96 -1.79
CA PRO A 160 -14.38 -9.41 -0.62
C PRO A 160 -14.81 -10.88 -0.66
N ALA A 161 -15.17 -11.41 -1.84
CA ALA A 161 -15.70 -12.78 -1.97
C ALA A 161 -14.67 -13.87 -1.67
N GLN A 162 -13.38 -13.52 -1.73
CA GLN A 162 -12.26 -14.45 -1.55
C GLN A 162 -11.57 -14.30 -0.18
N ARG A 163 -12.04 -13.38 0.67
CA ARG A 163 -11.41 -13.12 1.97
C ARG A 163 -11.78 -14.18 2.99
N ARG A 164 -10.85 -14.47 3.90
CA ARG A 164 -11.06 -15.38 5.03
C ARG A 164 -11.44 -14.62 6.30
N PRO A 165 -12.20 -15.21 7.25
CA PRO A 165 -12.67 -14.53 8.47
C PRO A 165 -11.57 -13.94 9.37
N HIS A 166 -10.37 -14.51 9.32
CA HIS A 166 -9.24 -14.07 10.14
C HIS A 166 -8.44 -12.93 9.49
N GLN A 167 -8.59 -12.68 8.19
CA GLN A 167 -7.77 -11.70 7.47
C GLN A 167 -8.13 -10.25 7.84
N LEU A 168 -7.13 -9.37 7.81
CA LEU A 168 -7.24 -7.96 8.18
C LEU A 168 -8.35 -7.27 7.41
N ARG A 169 -8.40 -7.41 6.08
CA ARG A 169 -9.46 -6.78 5.26
C ARG A 169 -10.87 -7.28 5.60
N THR A 170 -11.02 -8.49 6.14
CA THR A 170 -12.32 -8.95 6.65
C THR A 170 -12.67 -8.26 7.96
N LYS A 171 -11.68 -8.12 8.86
CA LYS A 171 -11.87 -7.45 10.16
C LYS A 171 -12.17 -5.95 10.01
N LEU A 172 -11.53 -5.29 9.04
CA LEU A 172 -11.74 -3.86 8.81
C LEU A 172 -13.02 -3.54 8.05
N ASN A 173 -13.59 -4.52 7.33
CA ASN A 173 -14.79 -4.38 6.51
C ASN A 173 -14.81 -3.12 5.61
N PRO A 174 -13.89 -3.02 4.63
CA PRO A 174 -13.86 -1.88 3.72
C PRO A 174 -15.14 -1.77 2.89
N PRO A 175 -15.55 -0.54 2.51
CA PRO A 175 -16.81 -0.32 1.80
C PRO A 175 -16.84 -0.99 0.43
N ASN A 176 -15.68 -1.17 -0.22
CA ASN A 176 -15.57 -1.86 -1.51
C ASN A 176 -14.14 -2.38 -1.76
N ARG A 177 -13.87 -2.87 -2.99
CA ARG A 177 -12.53 -3.37 -3.39
C ARG A 177 -11.48 -2.26 -3.54
N ILE A 178 -11.91 -1.02 -3.68
CA ILE A 178 -11.11 0.15 -4.04
C ILE A 178 -10.54 0.78 -2.77
N LEU A 179 -11.44 1.24 -1.89
CA LEU A 179 -11.13 1.82 -0.60
C LEU A 179 -10.96 0.66 0.37
N ASN A 180 -9.73 0.14 0.45
CA ASN A 180 -9.40 -1.09 1.18
C ASN A 180 -8.36 -0.89 2.30
N PHE A 181 -8.19 0.36 2.73
CA PHE A 181 -7.47 0.83 3.91
C PHE A 181 -5.95 0.62 3.97
N VAL A 182 -5.42 -0.47 3.42
CA VAL A 182 -4.02 -0.86 3.67
C VAL A 182 -3.31 -1.34 2.42
N HIS A 183 -2.03 -1.02 2.37
CA HIS A 183 -1.02 -1.58 1.48
C HIS A 183 0.08 -2.25 2.32
N VAL A 184 0.59 -3.39 1.86
CA VAL A 184 1.69 -4.14 2.51
C VAL A 184 2.68 -4.47 1.40
N GLY A 185 3.97 -4.29 1.66
CA GLY A 185 5.01 -4.71 0.73
C GLY A 185 5.00 -6.22 0.57
N ASP A 186 4.92 -6.71 -0.67
CA ASP A 186 4.68 -8.13 -0.90
C ASP A 186 5.89 -9.01 -0.53
N GLU A 187 7.11 -8.51 -0.71
CA GLU A 187 8.36 -9.18 -0.39
C GLU A 187 9.40 -8.20 0.20
N PRO A 188 10.50 -8.67 0.81
CA PRO A 188 11.53 -7.77 1.32
C PRO A 188 12.12 -6.83 0.25
N ALA A 189 12.12 -7.23 -1.03
CA ALA A 189 12.50 -6.37 -2.14
C ALA A 189 11.58 -5.13 -2.29
N ASP A 190 10.29 -5.29 -2.01
CA ASP A 190 9.30 -4.21 -2.08
C ASP A 190 9.53 -3.20 -0.95
N ILE A 191 9.96 -3.65 0.24
CA ILE A 191 10.35 -2.73 1.33
C ILE A 191 11.47 -1.78 0.86
N VAL A 192 12.50 -2.32 0.21
CA VAL A 192 13.64 -1.54 -0.29
C VAL A 192 13.18 -0.53 -1.33
N ARG A 193 12.45 -1.01 -2.34
CA ARG A 193 11.99 -0.18 -3.46
C ARG A 193 11.02 0.91 -3.01
N GLU A 194 10.01 0.54 -2.24
CA GLU A 194 8.93 1.45 -1.88
C GLU A 194 9.37 2.52 -0.88
N LEU A 195 10.27 2.21 0.07
CA LEU A 195 10.84 3.26 0.94
C LEU A 195 11.53 4.37 0.14
N THR A 196 12.17 4.04 -0.98
CA THR A 196 12.78 5.02 -1.88
C THR A 196 11.75 5.86 -2.64
N ILE A 197 10.57 5.29 -2.91
CA ILE A 197 9.46 6.01 -3.56
C ILE A 197 8.77 6.96 -2.57
N PHE A 198 8.66 6.55 -1.30
CA PHE A 198 7.94 7.30 -0.28
C PHE A 198 8.74 8.44 0.35
N LEU A 199 10.06 8.27 0.48
CA LEU A 199 10.91 9.16 1.26
C LEU A 199 12.09 9.63 0.41
N ASP A 200 12.34 10.93 0.41
CA ASP A 200 13.55 11.47 -0.18
C ASP A 200 14.78 10.93 0.56
N ARG A 201 15.93 10.90 -0.11
CA ARG A 201 17.13 10.25 0.44
C ARG A 201 17.50 10.70 1.86
N PRO A 202 17.50 12.01 2.22
CA PRO A 202 17.79 12.43 3.58
C PRO A 202 16.79 11.90 4.62
N GLU A 203 15.50 11.83 4.27
CA GLU A 203 14.44 11.30 5.14
C GLU A 203 14.57 9.79 5.30
N ARG A 204 14.81 9.09 4.19
CA ARG A 204 15.03 7.64 4.16
C ARG A 204 16.23 7.24 5.02
N LEU A 205 17.36 7.93 4.90
CA LEU A 205 18.55 7.66 5.73
C LEU A 205 18.26 7.85 7.22
N ARG A 206 17.63 8.97 7.60
CA ARG A 206 17.21 9.20 9.01
C ARG A 206 16.26 8.10 9.50
N PHE A 207 15.30 7.70 8.66
CA PHE A 207 14.36 6.64 8.98
C PHE A 207 15.05 5.28 9.19
N LEU A 208 15.97 4.91 8.30
CA LEU A 208 16.74 3.66 8.39
C LEU A 208 17.70 3.67 9.59
N GLU A 209 18.34 4.80 9.89
CA GLU A 209 19.22 4.96 11.05
C GLU A 209 18.43 4.85 12.37
N GLY A 210 17.26 5.49 12.44
CA GLY A 210 16.33 5.36 13.55
C GLY A 210 15.84 3.93 13.73
N LEU A 211 15.45 3.27 12.63
CA LEU A 211 15.10 1.84 12.62
C LEU A 211 16.24 0.99 13.17
N ARG A 212 17.49 1.23 12.76
CA ARG A 212 18.66 0.50 13.25
C ARG A 212 18.84 0.68 14.75
N ALA A 213 18.69 1.90 15.25
CA ALA A 213 18.83 2.21 16.68
C ALA A 213 17.75 1.53 17.54
N HIS A 214 16.53 1.40 17.01
CA HIS A 214 15.36 0.96 17.77
C HIS A 214 14.80 -0.40 17.33
N LEU A 215 15.57 -1.20 16.56
CA LEU A 215 15.09 -2.46 15.97
C LEU A 215 14.59 -3.48 17.01
N ALA A 216 15.14 -3.44 18.21
CA ALA A 216 14.76 -4.33 19.32
C ALA A 216 13.67 -3.76 20.23
N GLU A 217 13.31 -2.49 20.07
CA GLU A 217 12.36 -1.80 20.94
C GLU A 217 10.92 -2.01 20.48
N ASP A 218 10.01 -1.99 21.44
CA ASP A 218 8.59 -1.87 21.17
C ASP A 218 8.21 -0.39 21.06
N ARG A 219 7.93 0.05 19.83
CA ARG A 219 7.62 1.45 19.52
C ARG A 219 6.12 1.69 19.38
N ARG A 220 5.26 0.83 19.95
CA ARG A 220 3.79 0.97 19.91
C ARG A 220 3.31 2.32 20.43
N ALA A 221 3.90 2.85 21.49
CA ALA A 221 3.52 4.17 22.02
C ALA A 221 3.79 5.30 21.00
N GLN A 222 4.96 5.27 20.34
CA GLN A 222 5.28 6.21 19.27
C GLN A 222 4.30 6.05 18.10
N ALA A 223 4.06 4.82 17.65
CA ALA A 223 3.11 4.55 16.57
C ALA A 223 1.70 5.08 16.89
N ARG A 224 1.21 4.90 18.13
CA ARG A 224 -0.09 5.47 18.56
C ARG A 224 -0.10 7.00 18.58
N ALA A 225 1.02 7.64 18.91
CA ALA A 225 1.14 9.10 18.85
C ALA A 225 1.08 9.62 17.40
N GLU A 226 1.77 8.96 16.46
CA GLU A 226 1.70 9.31 15.03
C GLU A 226 0.29 9.14 14.49
N ILE A 227 -0.41 8.07 14.90
CA ILE A 227 -1.81 7.83 14.54
C ILE A 227 -2.69 8.98 15.03
N ALA A 228 -2.61 9.34 16.30
CA ALA A 228 -3.39 10.43 16.87
C ALA A 228 -3.10 11.76 16.16
N ALA A 229 -1.84 12.02 15.82
CA ALA A 229 -1.44 13.24 15.11
C ALA A 229 -2.03 13.30 13.69
N ILE A 230 -1.90 12.25 12.88
CA ILE A 230 -2.42 12.27 11.51
C ILE A 230 -3.96 12.30 11.48
N GLU A 231 -4.60 11.62 12.43
CA GLU A 231 -6.05 11.60 12.58
C GLU A 231 -6.61 12.95 13.06
N ALA A 232 -5.82 13.76 13.78
CA ALA A 232 -6.22 15.11 14.17
C ALA A 232 -6.23 16.11 12.99
N ASP A 233 -5.40 15.87 11.96
CA ASP A 233 -5.24 16.77 10.82
C ASP A 233 -6.35 16.67 9.76
N CYS A 234 -7.15 15.61 9.79
CA CYS A 234 -8.26 15.42 8.85
C CYS A 234 -9.57 15.13 9.59
N PRO A 235 -10.72 15.66 9.14
CA PRO A 235 -12.03 15.26 9.68
C PRO A 235 -12.29 13.76 9.51
N ALA A 236 -13.08 13.18 10.42
CA ALA A 236 -13.55 11.80 10.26
C ALA A 236 -14.62 11.72 9.15
N HIS A 237 -14.65 10.59 8.44
CA HIS A 237 -15.64 10.30 7.40
C HIS A 237 -16.12 8.85 7.53
N ASP A 238 -17.43 8.61 7.39
CA ASP A 238 -18.05 7.29 7.58
C ASP A 238 -17.72 6.30 6.45
N LEU A 239 -17.45 6.82 5.25
CA LEU A 239 -17.21 6.08 4.01
C LEU A 239 -18.42 5.23 3.58
N ASP A 240 -19.61 5.65 4.00
CA ASP A 240 -20.87 5.00 3.70
C ASP A 240 -21.50 5.62 2.45
N ILE A 241 -21.76 4.79 1.43
CA ILE A 241 -22.25 5.27 0.14
C ILE A 241 -23.66 5.88 0.24
N ASP A 242 -24.55 5.32 1.06
CA ASP A 242 -25.91 5.84 1.19
C ASP A 242 -25.92 7.19 1.92
N ALA A 243 -25.13 7.30 2.99
CA ALA A 243 -24.95 8.56 3.71
C ALA A 243 -24.28 9.63 2.80
N THR A 244 -23.27 9.25 2.02
CA THR A 244 -22.62 10.13 1.03
C THR A 244 -23.62 10.63 -0.01
N LEU A 245 -24.45 9.76 -0.61
CA LEU A 245 -25.43 10.18 -1.61
C LEU A 245 -26.48 11.14 -1.01
N ALA A 246 -26.89 10.92 0.25
CA ALA A 246 -27.77 11.84 0.96
C ALA A 246 -27.12 13.22 1.20
N ARG A 247 -25.82 13.26 1.53
CA ARG A 247 -25.06 14.53 1.67
C ARG A 247 -24.88 15.27 0.36
N LEU A 248 -24.79 14.54 -0.77
CA LEU A 248 -24.66 15.15 -2.09
C LEU A 248 -25.97 15.72 -2.64
N ALA A 249 -27.13 15.23 -2.22
CA ALA A 249 -28.44 15.63 -2.78
C ALA A 249 -28.69 17.16 -2.78
N PRO A 250 -28.41 17.93 -1.72
CA PRO A 250 -28.59 19.38 -1.73
C PRO A 250 -27.72 20.12 -2.76
N THR A 251 -26.57 19.56 -3.11
CA THR A 251 -25.55 20.22 -3.94
C THR A 251 -25.61 19.75 -5.40
N ALA A 252 -25.81 18.44 -5.61
CA ALA A 252 -25.87 17.80 -6.93
C ALA A 252 -27.31 17.76 -7.51
N GLY A 253 -28.32 17.80 -6.64
CA GLY A 253 -29.73 17.67 -7.02
C GLY A 253 -30.20 16.22 -7.13
N GLU A 254 -31.51 16.03 -6.96
CA GLU A 254 -32.17 14.70 -6.89
C GLU A 254 -31.96 13.86 -8.15
N ALA A 255 -31.97 14.48 -9.35
CA ALA A 255 -31.77 13.75 -10.60
C ALA A 255 -30.36 13.15 -10.69
N ALA A 256 -29.34 13.90 -10.27
CA ALA A 256 -27.96 13.42 -10.26
C ALA A 256 -27.78 12.29 -9.25
N VAL A 257 -28.32 12.45 -8.03
CA VAL A 257 -28.27 11.40 -7.00
C VAL A 257 -29.03 10.14 -7.44
N SER A 258 -30.17 10.28 -8.11
CA SER A 258 -30.90 9.14 -8.67
C SER A 258 -30.07 8.38 -9.71
N ARG A 259 -29.35 9.09 -10.59
CA ARG A 259 -28.44 8.47 -11.55
C ARG A 259 -27.29 7.74 -10.85
N LEU A 260 -26.68 8.35 -9.85
CA LEU A 260 -25.59 7.70 -9.10
C LEU A 260 -26.07 6.45 -8.36
N ARG A 261 -27.27 6.48 -7.78
CA ARG A 261 -27.88 5.33 -7.10
C ARG A 261 -28.13 4.17 -8.05
N ASP A 262 -28.66 4.44 -9.25
CA ASP A 262 -28.83 3.43 -10.31
C ASP A 262 -27.49 2.72 -10.64
N VAL A 263 -26.39 3.46 -10.76
CA VAL A 263 -25.05 2.86 -10.99
C VAL A 263 -24.59 2.02 -9.79
N VAL A 264 -24.82 2.48 -8.56
CA VAL A 264 -24.48 1.73 -7.34
C VAL A 264 -25.23 0.41 -7.28
N GLU A 265 -26.50 0.40 -7.68
CA GLU A 265 -27.41 -0.76 -7.67
C GLU A 265 -27.20 -1.74 -8.83
N GLY A 266 -26.25 -1.44 -9.74
CA GLY A 266 -25.84 -2.35 -10.81
C GLY A 266 -26.00 -1.80 -12.23
N GLY A 267 -26.42 -0.54 -12.37
CA GLY A 267 -26.45 0.17 -13.64
C GLY A 267 -25.06 0.39 -14.25
N ASP A 268 -25.05 0.87 -15.50
CA ASP A 268 -23.81 1.08 -16.25
C ASP A 268 -22.91 2.13 -15.59
N ARG A 269 -21.65 1.74 -15.41
CA ARG A 269 -20.59 2.60 -14.86
C ARG A 269 -20.41 3.86 -15.69
N ILE A 270 -20.00 4.93 -15.02
CA ILE A 270 -19.84 6.26 -15.62
C ILE A 270 -18.37 6.65 -15.78
N SER A 271 -18.12 7.64 -16.64
CA SER A 271 -16.79 8.24 -16.77
C SER A 271 -16.51 9.21 -15.62
N TRP A 272 -15.23 9.60 -15.47
CA TRP A 272 -14.83 10.64 -14.53
C TRP A 272 -15.45 12.00 -14.88
N ASP A 273 -15.56 12.29 -16.18
CA ASP A 273 -16.13 13.55 -16.67
C ASP A 273 -17.64 13.61 -16.41
N GLU A 274 -18.38 12.52 -16.68
CA GLU A 274 -19.82 12.42 -16.33
C GLU A 274 -20.04 12.59 -14.82
N LEU A 275 -19.18 11.98 -13.98
CA LEU A 275 -19.26 12.19 -12.53
C LEU A 275 -19.06 13.67 -12.14
N SER A 276 -18.15 14.38 -12.82
CA SER A 276 -17.91 15.81 -12.54
C SER A 276 -19.04 16.72 -13.01
N GLU A 277 -19.83 16.29 -14.01
CA GLU A 277 -21.06 16.97 -14.43
C GLU A 277 -22.22 16.72 -13.46
N LEU A 278 -22.31 15.51 -12.90
CA LEU A 278 -23.33 15.14 -11.92
C LEU A 278 -23.06 15.74 -10.54
N VAL A 279 -21.79 15.85 -10.14
CA VAL A 279 -21.39 16.33 -8.81
C VAL A 279 -20.41 17.48 -8.95
N PRO A 280 -20.76 18.71 -8.50
CA PRO A 280 -19.85 19.84 -8.53
C PRO A 280 -18.75 19.67 -7.46
N PHE A 281 -17.57 19.16 -7.86
CA PHE A 281 -16.48 18.80 -6.95
C PHE A 281 -15.97 19.96 -6.10
N GLU A 282 -16.11 21.20 -6.57
CA GLU A 282 -15.71 22.40 -5.86
C GLU A 282 -16.65 22.79 -4.71
N LYS A 283 -17.86 22.21 -4.69
CA LYS A 283 -18.89 22.46 -3.66
C LYS A 283 -19.15 21.26 -2.77
N ALA A 284 -18.81 20.07 -3.24
CA ALA A 284 -18.96 18.83 -2.50
C ALA A 284 -17.79 18.62 -1.53
N ASP A 285 -18.04 17.89 -0.46
CA ASP A 285 -16.94 17.35 0.35
C ASP A 285 -16.10 16.40 -0.51
N ARG A 286 -14.78 16.52 -0.40
CA ARG A 286 -13.85 15.74 -1.21
C ARG A 286 -14.02 14.24 -0.99
N TRP A 287 -14.30 13.81 0.24
CA TRP A 287 -14.47 12.40 0.57
C TRP A 287 -15.81 11.85 0.11
N ASP A 288 -16.87 12.66 0.08
CA ASP A 288 -18.12 12.27 -0.58
C ASP A 288 -17.89 11.99 -2.08
N VAL A 289 -17.12 12.85 -2.77
CA VAL A 289 -16.72 12.60 -4.17
C VAL A 289 -15.89 11.32 -4.30
N ILE A 290 -14.89 11.09 -3.45
CA ILE A 290 -14.04 9.89 -3.48
C ILE A 290 -14.87 8.62 -3.28
N VAL A 291 -15.76 8.63 -2.27
CA VAL A 291 -16.63 7.49 -1.97
C VAL A 291 -17.53 7.22 -3.16
N THR A 292 -18.31 8.19 -3.63
CA THR A 292 -19.16 8.03 -4.82
C THR A 292 -18.37 7.51 -6.01
N ALA A 293 -17.25 8.15 -6.36
CA ALA A 293 -16.40 7.74 -7.48
C ALA A 293 -15.98 6.27 -7.36
N SER A 294 -15.60 5.82 -6.16
CA SER A 294 -15.21 4.43 -5.92
C SER A 294 -16.32 3.41 -6.16
N PHE A 295 -17.58 3.83 -6.19
CA PHE A 295 -18.72 2.98 -6.49
C PHE A 295 -19.24 3.11 -7.91
N VAL A 296 -18.94 4.18 -8.65
CA VAL A 296 -19.64 4.46 -9.92
C VAL A 296 -18.74 4.49 -11.16
N VAL A 297 -17.45 4.84 -11.02
CA VAL A 297 -16.58 4.95 -12.20
C VAL A 297 -16.16 3.59 -12.75
N HIS A 298 -15.76 3.56 -14.02
CA HIS A 298 -15.17 2.36 -14.61
C HIS A 298 -13.91 1.93 -13.84
N ASN A 299 -13.82 0.63 -13.55
CA ASN A 299 -12.79 0.10 -12.66
C ASN A 299 -11.59 -0.49 -13.40
N GLU A 300 -11.82 -1.52 -14.23
CA GLU A 300 -10.77 -2.36 -14.79
C GLU A 300 -10.92 -2.48 -16.31
N ARG A 301 -9.79 -2.63 -16.99
CA ARG A 301 -9.68 -2.90 -18.44
C ARG A 301 -9.79 -4.41 -18.66
N PRO A 302 -10.33 -4.87 -19.80
CA PRO A 302 -10.38 -6.28 -20.15
C PRO A 302 -9.01 -6.76 -20.66
N VAL A 303 -7.99 -6.74 -19.81
CA VAL A 303 -6.61 -7.18 -20.11
C VAL A 303 -6.20 -8.29 -19.14
N PRO A 304 -5.23 -9.16 -19.52
CA PRO A 304 -4.70 -10.16 -18.61
C PRO A 304 -4.21 -9.53 -17.31
N HIS A 305 -4.48 -10.18 -16.18
CA HIS A 305 -4.05 -9.68 -14.87
C HIS A 305 -2.53 -9.83 -14.66
N ALA A 306 -1.96 -8.77 -14.08
CA ALA A 306 -0.61 -8.62 -13.50
C ALA A 306 0.58 -8.83 -14.44
N LEU A 307 1.45 -7.80 -14.55
CA LEU A 307 2.72 -7.91 -15.28
C LEU A 307 3.77 -8.71 -14.50
N LEU A 308 3.60 -8.83 -13.18
CA LEU A 308 4.45 -9.64 -12.31
C LEU A 308 3.60 -10.74 -11.67
N PRO A 309 4.12 -11.97 -11.55
CA PRO A 309 3.43 -13.05 -10.85
C PRO A 309 3.13 -12.70 -9.39
N ALA A 310 2.01 -13.24 -8.87
CA ALA A 310 1.67 -13.13 -7.46
C ALA A 310 2.70 -13.86 -6.59
N VAL A 311 2.98 -13.31 -5.42
CA VAL A 311 3.88 -13.89 -4.43
C VAL A 311 3.15 -15.00 -3.68
N SER A 312 3.81 -16.15 -3.53
CA SER A 312 3.29 -17.31 -2.82
C SER A 312 4.13 -17.61 -1.57
N THR A 313 3.45 -17.89 -0.46
CA THR A 313 4.12 -18.30 0.79
C THR A 313 4.79 -19.67 0.62
N GLU A 314 4.20 -20.56 -0.19
CA GLU A 314 4.72 -21.87 -0.52
C GLU A 314 6.07 -21.76 -1.23
N ALA A 315 6.20 -20.84 -2.19
CA ALA A 315 7.46 -20.60 -2.90
C ALA A 315 8.60 -20.18 -1.95
N TRP A 316 8.32 -19.33 -0.95
CA TRP A 316 9.28 -18.96 0.09
C TRP A 316 9.69 -20.15 0.96
N THR A 317 8.71 -20.92 1.44
CA THR A 317 9.00 -22.09 2.28
C THR A 317 9.74 -23.20 1.54
N ALA A 318 9.48 -23.37 0.24
CA ALA A 318 10.17 -24.34 -0.61
C ALA A 318 11.63 -23.93 -0.85
N GLN A 319 11.91 -22.64 -1.05
CA GLN A 319 13.27 -22.13 -1.25
C GLN A 319 14.14 -22.22 0.02
N ALA A 320 13.52 -22.29 1.20
CA ALA A 320 14.22 -22.39 2.48
C ALA A 320 14.60 -23.82 2.89
N ARG A 321 14.08 -24.83 2.17
CA ARG A 321 14.42 -26.26 2.35
C ARG A 321 15.63 -26.63 1.49
#